data_AF-A0A6N6VTA4-F1
#
_entry.id   AF-A0A6N6VTA4-F1
#
_cell.length_a   1.000
_cell.length_b   1.000
_cell.length_c   1.000
_cell.angle_alpha   90.00
_cell.angle_beta   90.00
_cell.angle_gamma   90.00
#
_symmetry.space_group_name_H-M   'P 1'
#
loop_
_entity.id
_entity.type
_entity.pdbx_description
1 polymer ?
#
loop_
_entity_poly.entity_id
_entity_poly.type
_entity_poly.pdbx_seq_one_letter_code
_entity_poly.pdbx_strand_id
1 'polypeptide(L)'
;MKISFKIKILSVFIIITLLLTSCATPINYTYEESCALKGLVLSGVTSTNLNGSNYNINTGNTSVNNLSGESIQCKIAQNENEKCLINELRKKMIPKVDYNENISTYRTITGVGYCLFIVPGIIFKIIFDDKKNKAIIESNKISVDCLK
;
A
#
# COMPACT_ATOMS: atom_id res chain seq x y z
N MET A 1 -6.89 -30.97 -35.90
CA MET A 1 -6.71 -31.15 -34.44
C MET A 1 -5.81 -30.05 -33.82
N LYS A 2 -6.08 -28.76 -34.07
CA LYS A 2 -5.27 -27.62 -33.54
C LYS A 2 -6.07 -26.62 -32.68
N ILE A 3 -7.40 -26.70 -32.69
CA ILE A 3 -8.29 -25.75 -32.01
C ILE A 3 -8.42 -26.06 -30.51
N SER A 4 -8.45 -27.35 -30.13
CA SER A 4 -8.56 -27.78 -28.72
C SER A 4 -7.36 -27.37 -27.86
N PHE A 5 -6.16 -27.25 -28.45
CA PHE A 5 -4.95 -26.88 -27.72
C PHE A 5 -4.90 -25.37 -27.40
N LYS A 6 -5.39 -24.51 -28.31
CA LYS A 6 -5.46 -23.05 -28.08
C LYS A 6 -6.47 -22.69 -26.99
N ILE A 7 -7.59 -23.40 -26.90
CA ILE A 7 -8.61 -23.18 -25.85
C ILE A 7 -8.05 -23.53 -24.47
N LYS A 8 -7.31 -24.65 -24.35
CA LYS A 8 -6.67 -25.05 -23.09
C LYS A 8 -5.63 -24.03 -22.59
N ILE A 9 -4.80 -23.49 -23.48
CA ILE A 9 -3.81 -22.45 -23.14
C ILE A 9 -4.51 -21.16 -22.71
N LEU A 10 -5.57 -20.74 -23.40
CA LEU A 10 -6.31 -19.52 -23.07
C LEU A 10 -7.00 -19.63 -21.70
N SER A 11 -7.62 -20.78 -21.38
CA SER A 11 -8.22 -21.02 -20.06
C SER A 11 -7.19 -21.05 -18.93
N VAL A 12 -6.02 -21.63 -19.16
CA VAL A 12 -4.91 -21.62 -18.19
C VAL A 12 -4.38 -20.20 -18.00
N PHE A 13 -4.26 -19.43 -19.08
CA PHE A 13 -3.81 -18.04 -19.02
C PHE A 13 -4.80 -17.14 -18.26
N ILE A 14 -6.11 -17.32 -18.47
CA ILE A 14 -7.17 -16.62 -17.73
C ILE A 14 -7.16 -16.99 -16.25
N ILE A 15 -6.97 -18.26 -15.92
CA ILE A 15 -6.84 -18.70 -14.52
C ILE A 15 -5.58 -18.07 -13.91
N ILE A 16 -4.43 -18.13 -14.57
CA ILE A 16 -3.19 -17.52 -14.07
C ILE A 16 -3.33 -16.01 -13.88
N THR A 17 -3.97 -15.28 -14.80
CA THR A 17 -4.19 -13.83 -14.64
C THR A 17 -5.18 -13.51 -13.52
N LEU A 18 -6.22 -14.34 -13.31
CA LEU A 18 -7.12 -14.24 -12.15
C LEU A 18 -6.41 -14.56 -10.82
N LEU A 19 -5.42 -15.45 -10.83
CA LEU A 19 -4.62 -15.76 -9.63
C LEU A 19 -3.61 -14.63 -9.33
N LEU A 20 -3.01 -14.02 -10.37
CA LEU A 20 -2.07 -12.91 -10.23
C LEU A 20 -2.74 -11.61 -9.74
N THR A 21 -3.99 -11.35 -10.11
CA THR A 21 -4.77 -10.21 -9.60
C THR A 21 -5.29 -10.42 -8.17
N SER A 22 -5.06 -11.60 -7.59
CA SER A 22 -5.68 -12.05 -6.35
C SER A 22 -4.71 -12.19 -5.17
N CYS A 23 -3.46 -11.72 -5.31
CA CYS A 23 -2.47 -11.71 -4.25
C CYS A 23 -2.81 -10.67 -3.15
N ALA A 24 -2.31 -10.89 -1.92
CA ALA A 24 -2.43 -9.92 -0.85
C ALA A 24 -1.88 -8.54 -1.28
N THR A 25 -2.64 -7.47 -1.00
CA THR A 25 -2.30 -6.10 -1.41
C THR A 25 -1.91 -5.25 -0.20
N PRO A 26 -0.92 -4.34 -0.34
CA PRO A 26 -0.54 -3.42 0.72
C PRO A 26 -1.67 -2.41 0.98
N ILE A 27 -1.60 -1.78 2.16
CA ILE A 27 -2.40 -0.61 2.52
C ILE A 27 -1.63 0.63 2.05
N ASN A 28 -2.29 1.48 1.26
CA ASN A 28 -1.72 2.75 0.84
C ASN A 28 -1.79 3.76 1.99
N TYR A 29 -0.74 4.55 2.14
CA TYR A 29 -0.70 5.69 3.05
C TYR A 29 -1.23 6.95 2.36
N THR A 30 -1.85 7.85 3.11
CA THR A 30 -2.10 9.22 2.63
C THR A 30 -0.78 9.99 2.49
N TYR A 31 -0.80 11.18 1.87
CA TYR A 31 0.40 12.02 1.77
C TYR A 31 0.92 12.45 3.15
N GLU A 32 0.01 12.81 4.05
CA GLU A 32 0.32 13.22 5.43
C GLU A 32 0.93 12.06 6.22
N GLU A 33 0.35 10.88 6.12
CA GLU A 33 0.85 9.63 6.69
C GLU A 33 2.26 9.32 6.16
N SER A 34 2.48 9.45 4.85
CA SER A 34 3.78 9.21 4.22
C SER A 34 4.89 10.16 4.71
N CYS A 35 4.56 11.44 4.93
CA CYS A 35 5.50 12.40 5.54
C CYS A 35 5.70 12.10 7.03
N ALA A 36 4.64 11.78 7.76
CA ALA A 36 4.70 11.53 9.20
C ALA A 36 5.53 10.28 9.55
N LEU A 37 5.55 9.24 8.70
CA LEU A 37 6.45 8.08 8.86
C LEU A 37 7.92 8.49 8.87
N LYS A 38 8.27 9.55 8.15
CA LYS A 38 9.61 10.13 8.10
C LYS A 38 9.87 11.16 9.21
N GLY A 39 8.89 11.39 10.10
CA GLY A 39 8.97 12.42 11.12
C GLY A 39 8.83 13.85 10.56
N LEU A 40 8.16 14.01 9.42
CA LEU A 40 7.99 15.28 8.72
C LEU A 40 6.50 15.63 8.56
N VAL A 41 6.20 16.91 8.35
CA VAL A 41 4.85 17.40 8.04
C VAL A 41 4.70 17.57 6.54
N LEU A 42 3.51 17.31 6.01
CA LEU A 42 3.19 17.59 4.61
C LEU A 42 3.24 19.11 4.34
N SER A 43 4.04 19.51 3.36
CA SER A 43 4.16 20.90 2.91
C SER A 43 3.42 21.16 1.61
N GLY A 44 3.27 20.13 0.76
CA GLY A 44 2.58 20.27 -0.52
C GLY A 44 2.58 18.98 -1.34
N VAL A 45 1.69 18.93 -2.32
CA VAL A 45 1.58 17.85 -3.31
C VAL A 45 1.61 18.51 -4.68
N THR A 46 2.46 18.00 -5.56
CA THR A 46 2.60 18.51 -6.94
C THR A 46 2.31 17.40 -7.91
N SER A 47 1.49 17.68 -8.93
CA SER A 47 1.25 16.75 -10.04
C SER A 47 2.26 17.04 -11.15
N THR A 48 3.19 16.12 -11.36
CA THR A 48 4.04 16.03 -12.55
C THR A 48 3.31 15.28 -13.66
N ASN A 49 2.73 16.02 -14.62
CA ASN A 49 2.45 15.47 -15.95
C ASN A 49 3.79 15.05 -16.58
N LEU A 50 4.02 13.75 -16.71
CA LEU A 50 5.31 13.18 -17.13
C LEU A 50 5.64 13.58 -18.58
N ASN A 51 6.57 14.53 -18.73
CA ASN A 51 7.48 14.63 -19.88
C ASN A 51 8.89 15.10 -19.49
N GLY A 52 9.30 14.90 -18.23
CA GLY A 52 10.60 15.32 -17.74
C GLY A 52 11.14 14.39 -16.66
N SER A 53 12.30 13.78 -16.95
CA SER A 53 13.11 13.06 -15.97
C SER A 53 13.57 14.05 -14.90
N ASN A 54 13.25 13.81 -13.62
CA ASN A 54 13.69 14.68 -12.53
C ASN A 54 14.63 13.94 -11.58
N TYR A 55 15.76 14.60 -11.33
CA TYR A 55 16.94 14.13 -10.65
C TYR A 55 16.72 13.90 -9.15
N ASN A 56 17.32 12.81 -8.68
CA ASN A 56 17.44 12.42 -7.28
C ASN A 56 18.52 13.25 -6.58
N ILE A 57 18.13 14.07 -5.61
CA ILE A 57 19.04 14.61 -4.59
C ILE A 57 18.34 14.55 -3.24
N ASN A 58 18.63 13.49 -2.48
CA ASN A 58 18.75 13.49 -1.01
C ASN A 58 17.57 13.91 -0.12
N THR A 59 16.34 14.05 -0.63
CA THR A 59 15.14 14.28 0.22
C THR A 59 13.94 13.47 -0.23
N GLY A 60 13.80 12.27 0.35
CA GLY A 60 12.50 11.77 0.80
C GLY A 60 11.31 11.70 -0.17
N ASN A 61 11.49 11.51 -1.47
CA ASN A 61 10.36 11.18 -2.34
C ASN A 61 9.83 9.77 -2.01
N THR A 62 8.63 9.69 -1.46
CA THR A 62 7.83 8.47 -1.41
C THR A 62 6.79 8.59 -2.50
N SER A 63 6.91 7.77 -3.55
CA SER A 63 5.84 7.59 -4.54
C SER A 63 4.61 7.09 -3.77
N VAL A 64 3.57 7.92 -3.69
CA VAL A 64 2.28 7.51 -3.14
C VAL A 64 1.52 6.85 -4.28
N ASN A 65 1.33 5.54 -4.16
CA ASN A 65 0.90 4.59 -5.19
C ASN A 65 -0.51 4.81 -5.77
N ASN A 66 -1.15 5.95 -5.54
CA ASN A 66 -2.51 6.21 -6.05
C ASN A 66 -2.55 6.94 -7.39
N LEU A 67 -1.53 7.73 -7.75
CA LEU A 67 -1.52 8.48 -9.01
C LEU A 67 -0.09 8.54 -9.56
N SER A 68 0.15 7.78 -10.63
CA SER A 68 1.33 7.98 -11.48
C SER A 68 1.40 9.45 -11.91
N GLY A 69 2.43 10.16 -11.47
CA GLY A 69 2.61 11.58 -11.78
C GLY A 69 2.41 12.54 -10.61
N GLU A 70 2.48 12.12 -9.35
CA GLU A 70 2.47 13.05 -8.21
C GLU A 70 3.72 12.92 -7.34
N SER A 71 4.22 14.05 -6.84
CA SER A 71 5.32 14.12 -5.87
C SER A 71 4.90 14.90 -4.63
N ILE A 72 5.30 14.41 -3.47
CA ILE A 72 5.00 15.04 -2.18
C ILE A 72 6.23 15.80 -1.68
N GLN A 73 5.99 16.96 -1.08
CA GLN A 73 7.01 17.73 -0.37
C GLN A 73 6.70 17.68 1.12
N CYS A 74 7.67 17.21 1.90
CA CYS A 74 7.59 17.17 3.35
C CYS A 74 8.58 18.18 3.96
N LYS A 75 8.19 18.85 5.04
CA LYS A 75 9.03 19.82 5.76
C LYS A 75 9.23 19.40 7.22
N ILE A 76 10.27 19.94 7.84
CA ILE A 76 10.50 19.77 9.28
C ILE A 76 9.44 20.57 10.05
N ALA A 77 8.87 19.96 11.09
CA ALA A 77 7.93 20.61 11.99
C ALA A 77 8.56 21.84 12.66
N GLN A 78 7.89 22.98 12.53
CA GLN A 78 8.32 24.26 13.11
C GLN A 78 7.69 24.49 14.49
N ASN A 79 6.47 23.98 14.71
CA ASN A 79 5.67 24.30 15.91
C ASN A 79 5.30 23.03 16.68
N GLU A 80 4.97 23.17 17.97
CA GLU A 80 4.56 22.03 18.82
C GLU A 80 3.30 21.31 18.30
N ASN A 81 2.36 22.03 17.69
CA ASN A 81 1.17 21.42 17.08
C ASN A 81 1.53 20.52 15.88
N GLU A 82 2.53 20.92 15.09
CA GLU A 82 3.04 20.12 13.97
C GLU A 82 3.75 18.85 14.46
N LYS A 83 4.50 18.95 15.58
CA LYS A 83 5.12 17.78 16.23
C LYS A 83 4.07 16.83 16.82
N CYS A 84 3.03 17.38 17.47
CA CYS A 84 1.89 16.60 17.93
C CYS A 84 1.26 15.84 16.77
N LEU A 85 0.98 16.53 15.66
CA LEU A 85 0.35 15.95 14.49
C LEU A 85 1.15 14.77 13.93
N ILE A 86 2.47 14.92 13.79
CA ILE A 86 3.36 13.82 13.37
C ILE A 86 3.22 12.63 14.33
N ASN A 87 3.27 12.86 15.63
CA ASN A 87 3.24 11.78 16.62
C ASN A 87 1.91 11.04 16.62
N GLU A 88 0.79 11.75 16.54
CA GLU A 88 -0.54 11.14 16.46
C GLU A 88 -0.75 10.41 15.14
N LEU A 89 -0.32 10.97 14.00
CA LEU A 89 -0.32 10.27 12.71
C LEU A 89 0.54 9.01 12.76
N ARG A 90 1.73 9.06 13.38
CA ARG A 90 2.58 7.87 13.56
C ARG A 90 1.89 6.78 14.36
N LYS A 91 1.25 7.11 15.48
CA LYS A 91 0.44 6.16 16.26
C LYS A 91 -0.69 5.58 15.42
N LYS A 92 -1.41 6.43 14.69
CA LYS A 92 -2.50 6.04 13.78
C LYS A 92 -2.04 5.04 12.72
N MET A 93 -0.80 5.13 12.27
CA MET A 93 -0.25 4.28 11.21
C MET A 93 0.30 2.94 11.67
N ILE A 94 0.57 2.74 12.97
CA ILE A 94 1.11 1.47 13.51
C ILE A 94 0.39 0.24 12.94
N PRO A 95 -0.95 0.10 13.03
CA PRO A 95 -1.63 -1.09 12.51
C PRO A 95 -1.47 -1.26 10.99
N LYS A 96 -1.37 -0.17 10.22
CA LYS A 96 -1.12 -0.22 8.78
C LYS A 96 0.31 -0.67 8.46
N VAL A 97 1.30 -0.17 9.21
CA VAL A 97 2.72 -0.56 9.11
C VAL A 97 2.87 -2.04 9.42
N ASP A 98 2.32 -2.51 10.54
CA ASP A 98 2.41 -3.91 10.97
C ASP A 98 1.87 -4.89 9.91
N TYR A 99 0.74 -4.53 9.27
CA TYR A 99 0.22 -5.30 8.14
C TYR A 99 1.15 -5.24 6.91
N ASN A 100 1.64 -4.06 6.56
CA ASN A 100 2.47 -3.84 5.37
C ASN A 100 3.86 -4.50 5.47
N GLU A 101 4.47 -4.57 6.66
CA GLU A 101 5.74 -5.27 6.87
C GLU A 101 5.66 -6.75 6.47
N ASN A 102 4.50 -7.37 6.70
CA ASN A 102 4.26 -8.77 6.42
C ASN A 102 3.72 -9.05 5.00
N ILE A 103 3.60 -8.02 4.16
CA ILE A 103 2.91 -8.15 2.86
C ILE A 103 3.60 -9.12 1.90
N SER A 104 4.93 -9.18 1.92
CA SER A 104 5.72 -10.11 1.10
C SER A 104 5.41 -11.57 1.44
N THR A 105 5.31 -11.86 2.74
CA THR A 105 4.96 -13.19 3.25
C THR A 105 3.52 -13.54 2.87
N TYR A 106 2.57 -12.62 3.07
CA TYR A 106 1.17 -12.85 2.69
C TYR A 106 1.02 -13.13 1.20
N ARG A 107 1.71 -12.37 0.34
CA ARG A 107 1.75 -12.60 -1.11
C ARG A 107 2.30 -13.97 -1.45
N THR A 108 3.41 -14.35 -0.83
CA THR A 108 4.06 -15.65 -1.05
C THR A 108 3.11 -16.79 -0.67
N ILE A 109 2.49 -16.73 0.52
CA ILE A 109 1.55 -17.75 0.99
C ILE A 109 0.31 -17.83 0.08
N THR A 110 -0.28 -16.70 -0.31
CA THR A 110 -1.40 -16.71 -1.27
C THR A 110 -1.00 -17.27 -2.62
N GLY A 111 0.18 -16.89 -3.13
CA GLY A 111 0.70 -17.36 -4.41
C GLY A 111 0.95 -18.87 -4.40
N VAL A 112 1.63 -19.38 -3.38
CA VAL A 112 1.85 -20.82 -3.19
C VAL A 112 0.51 -21.55 -3.04
N GLY A 113 -0.42 -21.02 -2.25
CA GLY A 113 -1.77 -21.57 -2.11
C GLY A 113 -2.45 -21.72 -3.47
N TYR A 114 -2.46 -20.66 -4.28
CA TYR A 114 -3.01 -20.69 -5.63
C TYR A 114 -2.29 -21.66 -6.57
N CYS A 115 -0.97 -21.78 -6.49
CA CYS A 115 -0.18 -22.70 -7.31
C CYS A 115 -0.42 -24.17 -6.97
N LEU A 116 -0.55 -24.51 -5.69
CA LEU A 116 -0.69 -25.90 -5.25
C LEU A 116 -2.13 -26.38 -5.30
N PHE A 117 -3.05 -25.60 -4.71
CA PHE A 117 -4.45 -25.95 -4.58
C PHE A 117 -5.27 -24.67 -4.54
N ILE A 118 -5.95 -24.33 -5.64
CA ILE A 118 -6.71 -23.08 -5.82
C ILE A 118 -7.53 -22.69 -4.57
N VAL A 119 -8.17 -23.67 -3.91
CA VAL A 119 -9.01 -23.47 -2.71
C VAL A 119 -8.21 -22.89 -1.52
N PRO A 120 -7.11 -23.48 -1.04
CA PRO A 120 -6.20 -22.84 -0.09
C PRO A 120 -5.79 -21.40 -0.43
N GLY A 121 -5.50 -21.11 -1.71
CA GLY A 121 -5.20 -19.73 -2.13
C GLY A 121 -6.35 -18.75 -1.87
N ILE A 122 -7.59 -19.15 -2.16
CA ILE A 122 -8.79 -18.35 -1.87
C ILE A 122 -8.96 -18.15 -0.36
N ILE A 123 -8.78 -19.19 0.45
CA ILE A 123 -8.90 -19.11 1.92
C ILE A 123 -7.87 -18.13 2.49
N PHE A 124 -6.60 -18.24 2.08
CA PHE A 124 -5.56 -17.33 2.54
C PHE A 124 -5.83 -15.89 2.12
N LYS A 125 -6.35 -15.67 0.92
CA LYS A 125 -6.77 -14.34 0.49
C LYS A 125 -7.80 -13.74 1.43
N ILE A 126 -8.89 -14.47 1.72
CA ILE A 126 -9.96 -13.99 2.61
C ILE A 126 -9.38 -13.63 3.98
N ILE A 127 -8.48 -14.45 4.52
CA ILE A 127 -7.82 -14.19 5.80
C ILE A 127 -6.99 -12.90 5.75
N PHE A 128 -6.19 -12.69 4.70
CA PHE A 128 -5.34 -11.51 4.61
C PHE A 128 -6.12 -10.24 4.27
N ASP A 129 -7.22 -10.33 3.51
CA ASP A 129 -8.14 -9.23 3.28
C ASP A 129 -8.86 -8.82 4.59
N ASP A 130 -9.24 -9.78 5.44
CA ASP A 130 -9.78 -9.49 6.78
C ASP A 130 -8.75 -8.80 7.68
N LYS A 131 -7.49 -9.27 7.71
CA LYS A 131 -6.40 -8.60 8.44
C LYS A 131 -6.18 -7.18 7.94
N LYS A 132 -6.20 -6.98 6.62
CA LYS A 132 -6.07 -5.66 6.00
C LYS A 132 -7.17 -4.72 6.47
N ASN A 133 -8.42 -5.18 6.43
CA ASN A 133 -9.57 -4.40 6.84
C ASN A 133 -9.53 -4.06 8.34
N LYS A 134 -9.13 -5.01 9.19
CA LYS A 134 -8.92 -4.77 10.62
C LYS A 134 -7.88 -3.69 10.87
N ALA A 135 -6.73 -3.75 10.20
CA ALA A 135 -5.70 -2.73 10.31
C ALA A 135 -6.19 -1.33 9.89
N ILE A 136 -7.00 -1.24 8.82
CA ILE A 136 -7.60 0.03 8.38
C ILE A 136 -8.60 0.55 9.42
N ILE A 137 -9.47 -0.31 9.95
CA ILE A 137 -10.46 0.06 10.97
C ILE A 137 -9.76 0.52 12.25
N GLU A 138 -8.76 -0.21 12.73
CA GLU A 138 -7.98 0.15 13.92
C GLU A 138 -7.26 1.48 13.75
N SER A 139 -6.64 1.68 12.58
CA SER A 139 -6.04 2.97 12.22
C SER A 139 -7.08 4.11 12.27
N ASN A 140 -8.29 3.89 11.73
CA ASN A 140 -9.32 4.93 11.71
C ASN A 140 -9.97 5.21 13.09
N LYS A 141 -9.83 4.31 14.06
CA LYS A 141 -10.32 4.53 15.44
C LYS A 141 -9.45 5.51 16.23
N ILE A 142 -8.20 5.70 15.83
CA ILE A 142 -7.27 6.62 16.48
C ILE A 142 -7.58 8.03 15.99
N SER A 143 -8.15 8.87 16.87
CA SER A 143 -8.38 10.29 16.59
C SER A 143 -7.06 11.06 16.64
N VAL A 144 -6.97 12.09 15.80
CA VAL A 144 -5.82 12.99 15.75
C VAL A 144 -6.25 14.30 16.38
N ASP A 145 -5.99 14.47 17.67
CA ASP A 145 -6.40 15.64 18.46
C ASP A 145 -5.18 16.49 18.82
N CYS A 146 -4.77 17.36 17.89
CA CYS A 146 -3.65 18.29 18.07
C CYS A 146 -4.07 19.77 18.07
N LEU A 147 -5.36 20.04 18.01
CA LEU A 147 -5.95 21.37 18.14
C LEU A 147 -6.74 21.43 19.44
N LYS A 148 -6.10 21.92 20.51
CA LYS A 148 -6.76 22.47 21.69
C LYS A 148 -6.23 23.89 21.92
#